data_AF-A0A3N4LYA5-F1
#
_entry.id   AF-A0A3N4LYA5-F1
#
_cell.length_a   1.000
_cell.length_b   1.000
_cell.length_c   1.000
_cell.angle_alpha   90.00
_cell.angle_beta   90.00
_cell.angle_gamma   90.00
#
_symmetry.space_group_name_H-M   'P 1'
#
loop_
_entity.id
_entity.type
_entity.pdbx_description
1 polymer ?
#
loop_
_entity_poly.entity_id
_entity_poly.type
_entity_poly.pdbx_seq_one_letter_code
_entity_poly.pdbx_strand_id
1 'polypeptide(L)'
;PHELPAVSIQRKAFDSGITAIDTSPYYGPSEVTLGEALRHSENASIYPRHTYFVATKVGRIATNTFDYPQDWVRYSVKRSLERLS
;
A
#
# COMPACT_ATOMS: atom_id res chain seq x y z
N PRO A 1 -18.38 -12.89 -3.53
CA PRO A 1 -17.82 -11.73 -2.78
C PRO A 1 -17.39 -10.66 -3.79
N HIS A 2 -18.05 -9.51 -3.81
CA HIS A 2 -17.66 -8.41 -4.69
C HIS A 2 -16.29 -7.88 -4.24
N GLU A 3 -15.32 -7.86 -5.16
CA GLU A 3 -14.01 -7.27 -4.92
C GLU A 3 -14.17 -5.81 -4.49
N LEU A 4 -13.38 -5.38 -3.51
CA LEU A 4 -13.40 -4.00 -3.03
C LEU A 4 -13.08 -3.06 -4.22
N PRO A 5 -13.86 -2.00 -4.48
CA PRO A 5 -13.61 -1.09 -5.59
C PRO A 5 -12.46 -0.12 -5.26
N ALA A 6 -11.25 -0.65 -5.07
CA ALA A 6 -10.09 0.08 -4.57
C ALA A 6 -9.70 1.28 -5.46
N VAL A 7 -9.80 1.12 -6.78
CA VAL A 7 -9.48 2.17 -7.76
C VAL A 7 -10.35 3.42 -7.53
N SER A 8 -11.67 3.24 -7.39
CA SER A 8 -12.61 4.37 -7.24
C SER A 8 -12.56 4.98 -5.85
N ILE A 9 -12.33 4.18 -4.80
CA ILE A 9 -12.11 4.68 -3.44
C ILE A 9 -10.86 5.56 -3.39
N GLN A 10 -9.75 5.10 -3.97
CA GLN A 10 -8.50 5.86 -4.01
C GLN A 10 -8.68 7.17 -4.79
N ARG A 11 -9.31 7.13 -5.98
CA ARG A 11 -9.62 8.34 -6.76
C ARG A 11 -10.39 9.34 -5.92
N LYS A 12 -11.48 8.89 -5.27
CA LYS A 12 -12.31 9.76 -4.43
C LYS A 12 -11.53 10.41 -3.30
N ALA A 13 -10.62 9.68 -2.66
CA ALA A 13 -9.76 10.21 -1.60
C ALA A 13 -8.79 11.27 -2.15
N PHE A 14 -8.13 10.98 -3.27
CA PHE A 14 -7.16 11.88 -3.89
C PHE A 14 -7.82 13.16 -4.45
N ASP A 15 -8.98 13.04 -5.08
CA ASP A 15 -9.81 14.19 -5.49
C ASP A 15 -10.23 15.08 -4.32
N SER A 16 -10.28 14.50 -3.11
CA SER A 16 -10.60 15.23 -1.88
C SER A 16 -9.36 15.78 -1.16
N GLY A 17 -8.17 15.68 -1.77
CA GLY A 17 -6.90 16.14 -1.19
C GLY A 17 -6.27 15.20 -0.16
N ILE A 18 -6.81 13.99 0.01
CA ILE A 18 -6.28 13.00 0.97
C ILE A 18 -5.22 12.15 0.26
N THR A 19 -3.97 12.63 0.25
CA THR A 19 -2.88 12.01 -0.52
C THR A 19 -1.86 11.24 0.33
N ALA A 20 -2.09 11.10 1.63
CA ALA A 20 -1.29 10.25 2.52
C ALA A 20 -2.01 8.92 2.76
N ILE A 21 -1.32 7.82 2.48
CA ILE A 21 -1.85 6.46 2.62
C ILE A 21 -1.03 5.70 3.65
N ASP A 22 -1.71 4.94 4.51
CA ASP A 22 -1.11 4.05 5.49
C ASP A 22 -1.51 2.60 5.22
N THR A 23 -0.53 1.68 5.20
CA THR A 23 -0.75 0.24 5.03
C THR A 23 0.25 -0.59 5.85
N SER A 24 0.25 -1.91 5.70
CA SER A 24 1.18 -2.81 6.36
C SER A 24 1.22 -4.17 5.64
N PRO A 25 2.37 -4.87 5.64
CA PRO A 25 2.44 -6.27 5.23
C PRO A 25 1.54 -7.20 6.06
N TYR A 26 1.17 -6.80 7.28
CA TYR A 26 0.26 -7.53 8.16
C TYR A 26 -1.22 -7.36 7.78
N TYR A 27 -1.58 -6.27 7.07
CA TYR A 27 -2.97 -5.94 6.76
C TYR A 27 -3.50 -6.77 5.58
N GLY A 28 -3.58 -8.10 5.73
CA GLY A 28 -4.10 -8.98 4.69
C GLY A 28 -3.48 -8.69 3.30
N PRO A 29 -4.28 -8.56 2.23
CA PRO A 29 -3.79 -8.22 0.90
C PRO A 29 -3.58 -6.72 0.66
N SER A 30 -3.64 -5.87 1.69
CA SER A 30 -3.74 -4.41 1.54
C SER A 30 -2.66 -3.78 0.65
N GLU A 31 -1.39 -4.18 0.78
CA GLU A 31 -0.32 -3.63 -0.07
C GLU A 31 -0.50 -3.99 -1.55
N VAL A 32 -1.01 -5.19 -1.85
CA VAL A 32 -1.25 -5.65 -3.22
C VAL A 32 -2.44 -4.87 -3.80
N THR A 33 -3.56 -4.84 -3.08
CA THR A 33 -4.77 -4.12 -3.49
C THR A 33 -4.50 -2.63 -3.69
N LEU A 34 -3.74 -2.01 -2.78
CA LEU A 34 -3.35 -0.61 -2.90
C LEU A 34 -2.42 -0.38 -4.10
N GLY A 35 -1.39 -1.22 -4.27
CA GLY A 35 -0.46 -1.10 -5.39
C GLY A 35 -1.14 -1.25 -6.75
N GLU A 36 -2.09 -2.18 -6.88
CA GLU A 36 -2.91 -2.34 -8.08
C GLU A 36 -3.74 -1.09 -8.36
N ALA A 37 -4.37 -0.51 -7.34
CA ALA A 37 -5.15 0.71 -7.49
C ALA A 37 -4.29 1.94 -7.84
N LEU A 38 -3.05 2.03 -7.33
CA LEU A 38 -2.09 3.08 -7.65
C LEU A 38 -1.58 2.98 -9.10
N ARG A 39 -1.35 1.75 -9.58
CA ARG A 39 -0.87 1.48 -10.95
C ARG A 39 -1.98 1.44 -12.00
N HIS A 40 -3.24 1.31 -11.58
CA HIS A 40 -4.36 1.29 -12.51
C HIS A 40 -4.36 2.55 -13.38
N SER A 41 -4.54 2.40 -14.69
CA SER A 41 -4.40 3.49 -15.68
C SER A 41 -5.24 4.72 -15.34
N GLU A 42 -6.43 4.49 -14.81
CA GLU A 42 -7.35 5.50 -14.30
C GLU A 42 -6.75 6.43 -13.23
N ASN A 43 -5.93 5.91 -12.32
CA ASN A 43 -5.34 6.69 -11.25
C ASN A 43 -3.92 7.14 -11.60
N ALA A 44 -3.11 6.27 -12.18
CA ALA A 44 -1.70 6.55 -12.48
C ALA A 44 -1.50 7.73 -13.45
N SER A 45 -2.45 7.96 -14.37
CA SER A 45 -2.41 9.09 -15.31
C SER A 45 -2.75 10.44 -14.65
N ILE A 46 -3.54 10.42 -13.57
CA ILE A 46 -4.03 11.63 -12.89
C ILE A 46 -3.13 11.98 -11.70
N TYR A 47 -2.61 10.98 -11.00
CA TYR A 47 -1.83 11.14 -9.77
C TYR A 47 -0.46 10.46 -9.91
N PRO A 48 0.54 11.16 -10.48
CA PRO A 48 1.92 10.67 -10.55
C PRO A 48 2.48 10.33 -9.17
N ARG A 49 3.46 9.42 -9.08
CA ARG A 49 4.02 8.93 -7.80
C ARG A 49 4.44 10.03 -6.82
N HIS A 50 4.92 11.16 -7.32
CA HIS A 50 5.38 12.28 -6.48
C HIS A 50 4.24 13.11 -5.85
N THR A 51 2.97 12.89 -6.24
CA THR A 51 1.82 13.65 -5.73
C THR A 51 1.19 13.06 -4.48
N TYR A 52 1.68 11.91 -4.01
CA TYR A 52 1.14 11.21 -2.84
C TYR A 52 2.23 10.57 -1.99
N PHE A 53 1.89 10.31 -0.72
CA PHE A 53 2.76 9.70 0.25
C PHE A 53 2.23 8.33 0.66
N VAL A 54 3.11 7.34 0.73
CA VAL A 54 2.77 5.98 1.16
C VAL A 54 3.63 5.63 2.37
N ALA A 55 2.96 5.35 3.48
CA ALA A 55 3.55 4.77 4.67
C ALA A 55 3.16 3.28 4.74
N THR A 56 4.16 2.42 4.90
CA THR A 56 3.94 1.01 5.27
C THR A 56 4.72 0.70 6.54
N LYS A 57 4.50 -0.49 7.10
CA LYS A 57 5.08 -0.92 8.38
C LYS A 57 5.95 -2.14 8.18
N VAL A 58 6.76 -2.45 9.18
CA VAL A 58 7.52 -3.70 9.28
C VAL A 58 7.36 -4.25 10.69
N GLY A 59 7.75 -5.50 10.92
CA GLY A 59 7.76 -6.10 12.25
C GLY A 59 6.64 -7.09 12.49
N ARG A 60 5.38 -6.65 12.51
CA ARG A 60 4.25 -7.54 12.82
C ARG A 60 4.00 -8.52 11.67
N ILE A 61 3.98 -9.82 11.97
CA ILE A 61 3.72 -10.88 10.98
C ILE A 61 2.49 -11.72 11.31
N ALA A 62 2.07 -11.73 12.58
CA ALA A 62 0.82 -12.33 13.03
C ALA A 62 0.24 -11.57 14.23
N THR A 63 -0.91 -12.00 14.75
CA THR A 63 -1.62 -11.32 15.85
C THR A 63 -0.72 -10.99 17.04
N ASN A 64 0.09 -11.96 17.50
CA ASN A 64 1.01 -11.81 18.63
C ASN A 64 2.46 -12.13 18.24
N THR A 65 2.80 -12.05 16.94
CA THR A 65 4.13 -12.41 16.45
C THR A 65 4.74 -11.22 15.72
N PHE A 66 5.95 -10.85 16.14
CA PHE A 66 6.70 -9.71 15.64
C PHE A 66 8.14 -10.15 15.35
N ASP A 67 8.69 -9.66 14.25
CA ASP A 67 10.03 -10.00 13.78
C ASP A 67 10.75 -8.72 13.32
N TYR A 68 11.71 -8.25 14.12
CA TYR A 68 12.52 -7.05 13.87
C TYR A 68 14.02 -7.24 13.57
N PRO A 69 14.59 -8.47 13.38
CA PRO A 69 15.96 -8.60 12.89
C PRO A 69 16.21 -7.83 11.59
N GLN A 70 17.45 -7.38 11.42
CA GLN A 70 17.89 -6.58 10.29
C GLN A 70 17.52 -7.18 8.93
N ASP A 71 17.70 -8.50 8.75
CA ASP A 71 17.42 -9.17 7.49
C ASP A 71 15.92 -9.26 7.20
N TRP A 72 15.09 -9.45 8.24
CA TRP A 72 13.64 -9.44 8.08
C TRP A 72 13.12 -8.05 7.73
N VAL A 73 13.63 -7.01 8.38
CA VAL A 73 13.27 -5.62 8.04
C VAL A 73 13.62 -5.32 6.59
N ARG A 74 14.82 -5.69 6.13
CA ARG A 74 15.24 -5.50 4.74
C ARG A 74 14.36 -6.27 3.75
N TYR A 75 14.05 -7.53 4.05
CA TYR A 75 13.15 -8.34 3.25
C TYR A 75 11.76 -7.70 3.15
N SER A 76 11.20 -7.29 4.29
CA SER A 76 9.87 -6.68 4.37
C SER A 76 9.80 -5.39 3.54
N VAL A 77 10.81 -4.51 3.65
CA VAL A 77 10.87 -3.27 2.85
C VAL A 77 10.91 -3.58 1.35
N LYS A 78 11.75 -4.52 0.91
CA LYS A 78 11.84 -4.90 -0.52
C LYS A 78 10.52 -5.45 -1.05
N ARG A 79 9.88 -6.35 -0.30
CA ARG A 79 8.56 -6.91 -0.65
C ARG A 79 7.48 -5.84 -0.73
N SER A 80 7.46 -4.88 0.20
CA SER A 80 6.52 -3.76 0.14
C SER A 80 6.76 -2.88 -1.09
N LEU A 81 8.03 -2.60 -1.43
CA LEU A 81 8.38 -1.86 -2.65
C LEU A 81 7.90 -2.60 -3.90
N GLU A 82 8.15 -3.90 -4.03
CA GLU A 82 7.66 -4.69 -5.17
C GLU A 82 6.13 -4.62 -5.34
N ARG A 83 5.39 -4.51 -4.23
CA ARG A 83 3.92 -4.46 -4.25
C ARG A 83 3.38 -3.07 -4.52
N LEU A 84 4.04 -2.03 -4.02
CA LEU A 84 3.55 -0.65 -4.01
C LEU A 84 4.20 0.25 -5.08
N SER A 85 5.26 -0.20 -5.75
CA SER A 85 5.94 0.54 -6.83
C SER A 85 5.26 0.37 -8.17
#